data_AF-A0A163BIW3-F1
#
_entry.id   AF-A0A163BIW3-F1
#
_cell.length_a   1.000
_cell.length_b   1.000
_cell.length_c   1.000
_cell.angle_alpha   90.00
_cell.angle_beta   90.00
_cell.angle_gamma   90.00
#
_symmetry.space_group_name_H-M   'P 1'
#
loop_
_entity.id
_entity.type
_entity.pdbx_description
1 polymer ?
#
loop_
_entity_poly.entity_id
_entity_poly.type
_entity_poly.pdbx_seq_one_letter_code
_entity_poly.pdbx_strand_id
1 'polypeptide(L)'
;MRRHLIAFMVTLASSAGALVIAQRSEAGSNFEDLVQLQETRACMECRLQDADLMHADLRDVNLKKAQLQRADLGRAQLDGANLSGADLSFATLRHASLRGADLRGATLTGTDLIGADLSGAQLDANGLSSSHWKDAKGVQAVASDYASLHNAGVEEALNGRYPEAEDYFNKALIRRPDAAITWVARGITRAEQAKRELASRDFAFAAELYDQQEQPDIAKQLRDGAEQVKQDPAQRGGNGVGSSILNSATGLFQQLLPIAAKFLSPLAF
;
A
#
# COMPACT_ATOMS: atom_id res chain seq x y z
N MET A 1 -40.29 -1.27 -24.70
CA MET A 1 -40.60 -1.61 -23.29
C MET A 1 -39.51 -1.03 -22.41
N ARG A 2 -39.94 -0.20 -21.45
CA ARG A 2 -39.21 0.77 -20.63
C ARG A 2 -37.99 0.19 -19.86
N ARG A 3 -36.81 0.78 -20.05
CA ARG A 3 -35.73 0.82 -19.05
C ARG A 3 -35.79 2.22 -18.44
N HIS A 4 -36.29 2.33 -17.21
CA HIS A 4 -36.45 3.61 -16.51
C HIS A 4 -35.11 4.05 -15.93
N LEU A 5 -34.71 5.27 -16.28
CA LEU A 5 -33.89 6.12 -15.42
C LEU A 5 -34.55 6.23 -14.05
N ILE A 6 -33.80 6.04 -12.97
CA ILE A 6 -34.11 6.63 -11.67
C ILE A 6 -32.86 7.39 -11.24
N ALA A 7 -32.77 8.63 -11.68
CA ALA A 7 -31.99 9.65 -11.02
C ALA A 7 -32.86 10.18 -9.88
N PHE A 8 -32.40 10.07 -8.62
CA PHE A 8 -33.01 10.80 -7.52
C PHE A 8 -32.03 11.91 -7.10
N MET A 9 -32.32 13.12 -7.56
CA MET A 9 -31.72 14.34 -7.04
C MET A 9 -32.27 14.58 -5.63
N VAL A 10 -31.40 14.53 -4.63
CA VAL A 10 -31.67 15.15 -3.32
C VAL A 10 -31.18 16.59 -3.41
N THR A 11 -32.13 17.52 -3.53
CA THR A 11 -31.83 18.96 -3.44
C THR A 11 -32.38 19.50 -2.12
N LEU A 12 -31.47 20.14 -1.38
CA LEU A 12 -31.56 20.81 -0.10
C LEU A 12 -32.92 21.38 0.33
N ALA A 13 -33.25 21.20 1.61
CA ALA A 13 -33.88 22.26 2.41
C ALA A 13 -33.42 22.20 3.87
N SER A 14 -32.93 23.36 4.31
CA SER A 14 -32.61 23.77 5.68
C SER A 14 -33.77 23.60 6.66
N SER A 15 -33.39 23.43 7.93
CA SER A 15 -34.18 23.57 9.16
C SER A 15 -35.26 22.51 9.45
N ALA A 16 -35.03 21.82 10.58
CA ALA A 16 -36.01 21.19 11.47
C ALA A 16 -37.10 20.30 10.84
N GLY A 17 -36.89 18.98 10.97
CA GLY A 17 -37.96 17.97 10.94
C GLY A 17 -38.60 17.74 9.58
N ALA A 18 -38.06 16.82 8.80
CA ALA A 18 -38.78 16.24 7.66
C ALA A 18 -38.64 14.72 7.68
N LEU A 19 -39.75 14.08 8.01
CA LEU A 19 -40.02 12.65 7.93
C LEU A 19 -39.80 12.16 6.49
N VAL A 20 -38.75 11.36 6.26
CA VAL A 20 -38.52 10.67 4.99
C VAL A 20 -39.36 9.39 4.98
N ILE A 21 -40.50 9.40 4.26
CA ILE A 21 -41.26 8.18 3.95
C ILE A 21 -40.86 7.74 2.54
N ALA A 22 -39.99 6.72 2.45
CA ALA A 22 -39.77 5.97 1.22
C ALA A 22 -40.17 4.51 1.45
N GLN A 23 -40.85 3.93 0.46
CA GLN A 23 -41.64 2.70 0.55
C GLN A 23 -40.83 1.46 0.93
N ARG A 24 -41.45 0.61 1.75
CA ARG A 24 -40.97 -0.71 2.18
C ARG A 24 -40.75 -1.65 0.98
N SER A 25 -39.51 -1.81 0.54
CA SER A 25 -39.06 -3.00 -0.18
C SER A 25 -37.69 -3.40 0.36
N GLU A 26 -37.63 -4.50 1.10
CA GLU A 26 -36.40 -5.17 1.63
C GLU A 26 -35.44 -4.32 2.51
N ALA A 27 -35.70 -3.02 2.67
CA ALA A 27 -34.94 -2.01 3.41
C ALA A 27 -35.17 -2.00 4.94
N GLY A 28 -35.75 -3.07 5.50
CA GLY A 28 -36.24 -3.09 6.88
C GLY A 28 -35.17 -2.92 7.94
N SER A 29 -33.95 -3.43 7.71
CA SER A 29 -32.84 -3.29 8.65
C SER A 29 -32.07 -2.00 8.49
N ASN A 30 -31.78 -1.62 7.25
CA ASN A 30 -30.92 -0.48 6.98
C ASN A 30 -31.61 0.81 7.38
N PHE A 31 -32.94 0.89 7.31
CA PHE A 31 -33.68 2.06 7.77
C PHE A 31 -33.57 2.28 9.28
N GLU A 32 -33.73 1.22 10.09
CA GLU A 32 -33.58 1.33 11.55
C GLU A 32 -32.14 1.73 11.93
N ASP A 33 -31.15 1.12 11.27
CA ASP A 33 -29.74 1.45 11.47
C ASP A 33 -29.39 2.87 11.02
N LEU A 34 -30.00 3.37 9.93
CA LEU A 34 -29.84 4.75 9.47
C LEU A 34 -30.45 5.75 10.46
N VAL A 35 -31.64 5.46 10.98
CA VAL A 35 -32.28 6.27 12.02
C VAL A 35 -31.41 6.31 13.27
N GLN A 36 -30.91 5.14 13.73
CA GLN A 36 -30.02 5.06 14.86
C GLN A 36 -28.73 5.88 14.64
N LEU A 37 -28.08 5.75 13.48
CA LEU A 37 -26.89 6.51 13.13
C LEU A 37 -27.16 8.03 13.17
N GLN A 38 -28.31 8.46 12.66
CA GLN A 38 -28.68 9.87 12.63
C GLN A 38 -28.95 10.44 14.02
N GLU A 39 -29.68 9.71 14.87
CA GLU A 39 -30.10 10.16 16.19
C GLU A 39 -28.97 10.11 17.22
N THR A 40 -28.16 9.05 17.18
CA THR A 40 -27.22 8.73 18.25
C THR A 40 -25.76 8.99 17.87
N ARG A 41 -25.47 9.19 16.58
CA ARG A 41 -24.09 9.24 16.04
C ARG A 41 -23.29 7.95 16.30
N ALA A 42 -23.94 6.86 16.70
CA ALA A 42 -23.29 5.60 17.04
C ALA A 42 -24.10 4.40 16.53
N CYS A 43 -23.54 3.67 15.58
CA CYS A 43 -24.14 2.50 14.96
C CYS A 43 -23.07 1.40 14.80
N MET A 44 -22.70 0.78 15.92
CA MET A 44 -21.73 -0.32 15.94
C MET A 44 -22.37 -1.59 15.38
N GLU A 45 -21.65 -2.29 14.51
CA GLU A 45 -22.12 -3.55 13.88
C GLU A 45 -23.42 -3.41 13.05
N CYS A 46 -23.82 -2.18 12.72
CA CYS A 46 -25.02 -1.89 11.94
C CYS A 46 -24.91 -2.34 10.49
N ARG A 47 -26.08 -2.58 9.87
CA ARG A 47 -26.24 -2.99 8.48
C ARG A 47 -26.60 -1.80 7.62
N LEU A 48 -25.58 -1.27 6.95
CA LEU A 48 -25.65 -0.10 6.09
C LEU A 48 -25.17 -0.45 4.66
N GLN A 49 -25.38 -1.70 4.24
CA GLN A 49 -25.08 -2.10 2.86
C GLN A 49 -25.91 -1.27 1.89
N ASP A 50 -25.30 -0.89 0.77
CA ASP A 50 -25.96 -0.12 -0.29
C ASP A 50 -26.56 1.21 0.18
N ALA A 51 -26.21 1.68 1.39
CA ALA A 51 -26.74 2.92 1.91
C ALA A 51 -26.22 4.10 1.07
N ASP A 52 -27.13 5.01 0.73
CA ASP A 52 -26.77 6.32 0.19
C ASP A 52 -26.46 7.26 1.35
N LEU A 53 -25.16 7.49 1.54
CA LEU A 53 -24.57 8.38 2.53
C LEU A 53 -23.73 9.47 1.83
N MET A 54 -24.02 9.73 0.55
CA MET A 54 -23.32 10.76 -0.20
C MET A 54 -23.53 12.12 0.49
N HIS A 55 -22.46 12.89 0.66
CA HIS A 55 -22.48 14.18 1.36
C HIS A 55 -22.88 14.13 2.85
N ALA A 56 -23.00 12.95 3.46
CA ALA A 56 -23.40 12.85 4.87
C ALA A 56 -22.36 13.48 5.81
N ASP A 57 -22.83 14.16 6.85
CA ASP A 57 -22.00 14.59 7.98
C ASP A 57 -21.94 13.48 9.02
N LEU A 58 -20.84 12.75 8.99
CA LEU A 58 -20.53 11.58 9.80
C LEU A 58 -19.23 11.81 10.60
N ARG A 59 -18.94 13.06 10.97
CA ARG A 59 -17.78 13.37 11.81
C ARG A 59 -17.96 12.81 13.21
N ASP A 60 -16.87 12.26 13.75
CA ASP A 60 -16.79 11.64 15.08
C ASP A 60 -17.81 10.51 15.34
N VAL A 61 -18.46 9.96 14.31
CA VAL A 61 -19.44 8.88 14.48
C VAL A 61 -18.74 7.58 14.87
N ASN A 62 -19.45 6.73 15.60
CA ASN A 62 -18.98 5.39 15.90
C ASN A 62 -19.66 4.36 14.99
N LEU A 63 -18.96 3.93 13.95
CA LEU A 63 -19.34 2.91 12.98
C LEU A 63 -18.46 1.65 13.11
N LYS A 64 -17.93 1.39 14.32
CA LYS A 64 -17.08 0.23 14.58
C LYS A 64 -17.77 -1.05 14.11
N LYS A 65 -17.09 -1.82 13.26
CA LYS A 65 -17.58 -3.06 12.64
C LYS A 65 -18.89 -2.94 11.84
N ALA A 66 -19.29 -1.74 11.46
CA ALA A 66 -20.46 -1.56 10.61
C ALA A 66 -20.26 -2.25 9.25
N GLN A 67 -21.35 -2.75 8.68
CA GLN A 67 -21.39 -3.39 7.38
C GLN A 67 -21.81 -2.35 6.33
N LEU A 68 -20.84 -1.79 5.61
CA LEU A 68 -20.98 -0.68 4.66
C LEU A 68 -20.66 -1.12 3.22
N GLN A 69 -20.80 -2.41 2.93
CA GLN A 69 -20.48 -2.94 1.60
C GLN A 69 -21.33 -2.23 0.54
N ARG A 70 -20.67 -1.79 -0.54
CA ARG A 70 -21.30 -1.05 -1.66
C ARG A 70 -22.01 0.26 -1.27
N ALA A 71 -21.84 0.77 -0.05
CA ALA A 71 -22.41 2.06 0.33
C ALA A 71 -21.80 3.20 -0.51
N ASP A 72 -22.61 4.22 -0.81
CA ASP A 72 -22.12 5.46 -1.41
C ASP A 72 -21.84 6.48 -0.32
N LEU A 73 -20.56 6.70 -0.02
CA LEU A 73 -20.03 7.69 0.92
C LEU A 73 -19.28 8.81 0.17
N GLY A 74 -19.59 9.01 -1.12
CA GLY A 74 -18.97 10.06 -1.93
C GLY A 74 -19.10 11.43 -1.26
N ARG A 75 -17.99 12.15 -1.11
CA ARG A 75 -17.94 13.49 -0.48
C ARG A 75 -18.50 13.56 0.95
N ALA A 76 -18.64 12.43 1.66
CA ALA A 76 -19.02 12.42 3.07
C ALA A 76 -17.91 13.03 3.95
N GLN A 77 -18.30 13.57 5.11
CA GLN A 77 -17.38 14.04 6.14
C GLN A 77 -17.29 12.98 7.24
N LEU A 78 -16.17 12.26 7.31
CA LEU A 78 -15.88 11.17 8.26
C LEU A 78 -14.67 11.52 9.14
N ASP A 79 -14.34 12.81 9.28
CA ASP A 79 -13.24 13.26 10.13
C ASP A 79 -13.44 12.74 11.57
N GLY A 80 -12.41 12.10 12.14
CA GLY A 80 -12.45 11.50 13.48
C GLY A 80 -13.36 10.28 13.64
N ALA A 81 -14.04 9.81 12.59
CA ALA A 81 -14.96 8.67 12.71
C ALA A 81 -14.23 7.37 13.12
N ASN A 82 -14.89 6.56 13.94
CA ASN A 82 -14.42 5.22 14.27
C ASN A 82 -15.05 4.21 13.31
N LEU A 83 -14.26 3.74 12.36
CA LEU A 83 -14.58 2.70 11.37
C LEU A 83 -13.79 1.42 11.63
N SER A 84 -13.24 1.25 12.84
CA SER A 84 -12.40 0.08 13.15
C SER A 84 -13.18 -1.22 12.94
N GLY A 85 -12.60 -2.15 12.16
CA GLY A 85 -13.25 -3.42 11.82
C GLY A 85 -14.45 -3.33 10.86
N ALA A 86 -14.79 -2.15 10.33
CA ALA A 86 -15.91 -1.99 9.41
C ALA A 86 -15.64 -2.67 8.06
N ASP A 87 -16.68 -3.18 7.41
CA ASP A 87 -16.58 -3.74 6.06
C ASP A 87 -17.05 -2.72 5.03
N LEU A 88 -16.10 -2.10 4.34
CA LEU A 88 -16.29 -1.08 3.30
C LEU A 88 -16.08 -1.65 1.89
N SER A 89 -16.16 -2.98 1.73
CA SER A 89 -15.91 -3.65 0.45
C SER A 89 -16.77 -3.05 -0.66
N PHE A 90 -16.14 -2.64 -1.75
CA PHE A 90 -16.78 -2.01 -2.92
C PHE A 90 -17.56 -0.72 -2.64
N ALA A 91 -17.36 -0.07 -1.48
CA ALA A 91 -17.96 1.22 -1.17
C ALA A 91 -17.31 2.36 -1.99
N THR A 92 -18.04 3.45 -2.19
CA THR A 92 -17.52 4.67 -2.84
C THR A 92 -17.21 5.74 -1.79
N LEU A 93 -15.96 6.14 -1.66
CA LEU A 93 -15.47 7.21 -0.76
C LEU A 93 -14.80 8.35 -1.53
N ARG A 94 -15.13 8.50 -2.83
CA ARG A 94 -14.54 9.53 -3.69
C ARG A 94 -14.68 10.91 -3.09
N HIS A 95 -13.57 11.62 -2.97
CA HIS A 95 -13.50 12.96 -2.39
C HIS A 95 -14.08 13.10 -0.96
N ALA A 96 -14.21 12.00 -0.22
CA ALA A 96 -14.61 12.04 1.19
C ALA A 96 -13.46 12.59 2.07
N SER A 97 -13.82 13.18 3.21
CA SER A 97 -12.85 13.55 4.25
C SER A 97 -12.80 12.44 5.30
N LEU A 98 -11.63 11.85 5.55
CA LEU A 98 -11.38 10.79 6.52
C LEU A 98 -10.27 11.20 7.49
N ARG A 99 -10.08 12.50 7.71
CA ARG A 99 -8.95 13.02 8.48
C ARG A 99 -9.02 12.53 9.92
N GLY A 100 -7.96 11.88 10.39
CA GLY A 100 -7.94 11.33 11.76
C GLY A 100 -8.87 10.13 12.02
N ALA A 101 -9.57 9.60 11.01
CA ALA A 101 -10.48 8.47 11.18
C ALA A 101 -9.72 7.19 11.57
N ASP A 102 -10.36 6.31 12.35
CA ASP A 102 -9.80 5.00 12.70
C ASP A 102 -10.35 3.91 11.77
N LEU A 103 -9.51 3.41 10.86
CA LEU A 103 -9.80 2.36 9.88
C LEU A 103 -9.03 1.05 10.19
N ARG A 104 -8.48 0.89 11.40
CA ARG A 104 -7.75 -0.34 11.77
C ARG A 104 -8.69 -1.55 11.73
N GLY A 105 -8.24 -2.63 11.10
CA GLY A 105 -9.03 -3.84 10.87
C GLY A 105 -10.18 -3.69 9.87
N ALA A 106 -10.35 -2.53 9.22
CA ALA A 106 -11.42 -2.35 8.24
C ALA A 106 -11.09 -3.07 6.92
N THR A 107 -12.11 -3.65 6.28
CA THR A 107 -11.97 -4.27 4.96
C THR A 107 -12.23 -3.22 3.87
N LEU A 108 -11.21 -2.91 3.06
CA LEU A 108 -11.29 -1.89 1.99
C LEU A 108 -11.16 -2.49 0.58
N THR A 109 -11.51 -3.77 0.41
CA THR A 109 -11.40 -4.47 -0.87
C THR A 109 -12.31 -3.82 -1.92
N GLY A 110 -11.72 -3.36 -3.03
CA GLY A 110 -12.43 -2.70 -4.12
C GLY A 110 -13.02 -1.34 -3.76
N THR A 111 -12.69 -0.78 -2.59
CA THR A 111 -13.20 0.52 -2.16
C THR A 111 -12.59 1.65 -2.99
N ASP A 112 -13.41 2.61 -3.41
CA ASP A 112 -12.97 3.74 -4.23
C ASP A 112 -12.70 4.99 -3.37
N LEU A 113 -11.42 5.26 -3.13
CA LEU A 113 -10.90 6.36 -2.33
C LEU A 113 -10.33 7.50 -3.19
N ILE A 114 -10.68 7.58 -4.48
CA ILE A 114 -10.08 8.57 -5.40
C ILE A 114 -10.32 9.99 -4.88
N GLY A 115 -9.23 10.74 -4.69
CA GLY A 115 -9.25 12.12 -4.21
C GLY A 115 -9.73 12.30 -2.76
N ALA A 116 -9.86 11.22 -1.98
CA ALA A 116 -10.20 11.30 -0.56
C ALA A 116 -9.07 11.91 0.29
N ASP A 117 -9.39 12.51 1.44
CA ASP A 117 -8.40 13.01 2.38
C ASP A 117 -8.24 12.08 3.58
N LEU A 118 -7.19 11.26 3.57
CA LEU A 118 -6.83 10.32 4.64
C LEU A 118 -5.76 10.89 5.58
N SER A 119 -5.58 12.22 5.62
CA SER A 119 -4.55 12.85 6.47
C SER A 119 -4.75 12.50 7.95
N GLY A 120 -3.78 11.77 8.52
CA GLY A 120 -3.81 11.33 9.91
C GLY A 120 -4.77 10.18 10.20
N ALA A 121 -5.38 9.57 9.18
CA ALA A 121 -6.19 8.36 9.35
C ALA A 121 -5.32 7.21 9.88
N GLN A 122 -5.86 6.41 10.79
CA GLN A 122 -5.21 5.22 11.32
C GLN A 122 -5.61 4.02 10.48
N LEU A 123 -4.64 3.38 9.83
CA LEU A 123 -4.85 2.26 8.91
C LEU A 123 -3.91 1.12 9.28
N ASP A 124 -4.32 -0.10 8.98
CA ASP A 124 -3.40 -1.24 9.04
C ASP A 124 -2.36 -1.13 7.93
N ALA A 125 -1.20 -1.76 8.12
CA ALA A 125 -0.07 -1.67 7.19
C ALA A 125 -0.44 -2.01 5.72
N ASN A 126 -1.42 -2.89 5.52
CA ASN A 126 -1.91 -3.30 4.20
C ASN A 126 -3.37 -2.87 3.95
N GLY A 127 -3.92 -1.96 4.75
CA GLY A 127 -5.34 -1.63 4.71
C GLY A 127 -5.81 -1.12 3.34
N LEU A 128 -4.91 -0.55 2.54
CA LEU A 128 -5.22 0.03 1.24
C LEU A 128 -4.84 -0.84 0.03
N SER A 129 -4.20 -2.00 0.22
CA SER A 129 -3.59 -2.77 -0.88
C SER A 129 -4.57 -3.18 -1.98
N SER A 130 -5.83 -3.44 -1.61
CA SER A 130 -6.90 -3.85 -2.52
C SER A 130 -7.89 -2.73 -2.84
N SER A 131 -7.55 -1.47 -2.59
CA SER A 131 -8.44 -0.30 -2.77
C SER A 131 -7.92 0.64 -3.86
N HIS A 132 -8.78 1.54 -4.35
CA HIS A 132 -8.47 2.49 -5.42
C HIS A 132 -8.27 3.89 -4.82
N TRP A 133 -7.04 4.28 -4.51
CA TRP A 133 -6.74 5.51 -3.76
C TRP A 133 -5.97 6.57 -4.56
N LYS A 134 -6.08 6.55 -5.89
CA LYS A 134 -5.43 7.55 -6.76
C LYS A 134 -5.79 8.98 -6.31
N ASP A 135 -4.80 9.86 -6.24
CA ASP A 135 -4.94 11.27 -5.83
C ASP A 135 -5.45 11.47 -4.38
N ALA A 136 -5.52 10.42 -3.57
CA ALA A 136 -5.85 10.53 -2.16
C ALA A 136 -4.71 11.20 -1.36
N LYS A 137 -5.08 12.08 -0.43
CA LYS A 137 -4.13 12.80 0.44
C LYS A 137 -3.86 11.99 1.71
N GLY A 138 -2.69 12.17 2.31
CA GLY A 138 -2.33 11.47 3.56
C GLY A 138 -1.94 10.00 3.39
N VAL A 139 -1.99 9.45 2.18
CA VAL A 139 -1.70 8.03 1.89
C VAL A 139 -0.20 7.71 1.82
N GLN A 140 0.67 8.68 1.53
CA GLN A 140 2.12 8.44 1.40
C GLN A 140 2.77 7.81 2.66
N ALA A 141 2.20 8.03 3.84
CA ALA A 141 2.66 7.40 5.08
C ALA A 141 2.15 5.96 5.28
N VAL A 142 1.03 5.59 4.63
CA VAL A 142 0.33 4.32 4.80
C VAL A 142 0.62 3.34 3.66
N ALA A 143 0.79 3.83 2.43
CA ALA A 143 1.22 3.02 1.26
C ALA A 143 2.71 2.60 1.32
N SER A 144 3.34 2.76 2.47
CA SER A 144 4.71 2.32 2.77
C SER A 144 4.74 0.86 3.25
N ASP A 145 3.93 -0.01 2.65
CA ASP A 145 4.01 -1.45 2.90
C ASP A 145 5.31 -2.01 2.32
N TYR A 146 5.78 -3.15 2.85
CA TYR A 146 7.06 -3.72 2.45
C TYR A 146 7.13 -4.03 0.95
N ALA A 147 6.07 -4.58 0.35
CA ALA A 147 6.09 -5.03 -1.03
C ALA A 147 6.11 -3.82 -1.99
N SER A 148 5.31 -2.79 -1.69
CA SER A 148 5.30 -1.52 -2.44
C SER A 148 6.66 -0.82 -2.38
N LEU A 149 7.30 -0.77 -1.21
CA LEU A 149 8.64 -0.20 -1.05
C LEU A 149 9.71 -1.02 -1.80
N HIS A 150 9.65 -2.35 -1.73
CA HIS A 150 10.56 -3.22 -2.47
C HIS A 150 10.40 -3.02 -3.99
N ASN A 151 9.16 -3.05 -4.50
CA ASN A 151 8.86 -2.91 -5.91
C ASN A 151 9.28 -1.54 -6.46
N ALA A 152 9.06 -0.46 -5.70
CA ALA A 152 9.55 0.87 -6.05
C ALA A 152 11.08 0.91 -6.13
N GLY A 153 11.77 0.29 -5.16
CA GLY A 153 13.23 0.18 -5.20
C GLY A 153 13.74 -0.59 -6.42
N VAL A 154 13.06 -1.68 -6.78
CA VAL A 154 13.35 -2.46 -7.99
C VAL A 154 13.17 -1.62 -9.27
N GLU A 155 12.06 -0.89 -9.37
CA GLU A 155 11.78 -0.02 -10.52
C GLU A 155 12.85 1.07 -10.69
N GLU A 156 13.24 1.73 -9.61
CA GLU A 156 14.30 2.73 -9.63
C GLU A 156 15.65 2.10 -10.04
N ALA A 157 15.98 0.92 -9.52
CA ALA A 157 17.22 0.21 -9.86
C ALA A 157 17.28 -0.19 -11.35
N LEU A 158 16.17 -0.68 -11.91
CA LEU A 158 16.05 -1.01 -13.34
C LEU A 158 16.18 0.22 -14.24
N ASN A 159 15.80 1.40 -13.73
CA ASN A 159 15.98 2.68 -14.41
C ASN A 159 17.37 3.30 -14.19
N GLY A 160 18.30 2.60 -13.53
CA GLY A 160 19.65 3.10 -13.23
C GLY A 160 19.69 4.18 -12.13
N ARG A 161 18.57 4.43 -11.44
CA ARG A 161 18.43 5.40 -10.35
C ARG A 161 18.79 4.74 -9.02
N TYR A 162 20.07 4.36 -8.91
CA TYR A 162 20.56 3.55 -7.77
C TYR A 162 20.49 4.25 -6.40
N PRO A 163 20.76 5.57 -6.27
CA PRO A 163 20.58 6.26 -4.99
C PRO A 163 19.14 6.23 -4.48
N GLU A 164 18.18 6.45 -5.36
CA GLU A 164 16.74 6.41 -5.08
C GLU A 164 16.27 4.99 -4.72
N ALA A 165 16.74 4.00 -5.48
CA ALA A 165 16.49 2.59 -5.20
C ALA A 165 16.96 2.17 -3.80
N GLU A 166 18.16 2.61 -3.39
CA GLU A 166 18.70 2.33 -2.05
C GLU A 166 17.81 2.91 -0.95
N ASP A 167 17.29 4.13 -1.12
CA ASP A 167 16.39 4.76 -0.15
C ASP A 167 15.09 3.96 0.02
N TYR A 168 14.49 3.49 -1.08
CA TYR A 168 13.33 2.61 -1.03
C TYR A 168 13.63 1.28 -0.32
N PHE A 169 14.77 0.64 -0.63
CA PHE A 169 15.15 -0.60 0.05
C PHE A 169 15.45 -0.39 1.54
N ASN A 170 16.01 0.75 1.94
CA ASN A 170 16.18 1.10 3.35
C ASN A 170 14.83 1.17 4.07
N LYS A 171 13.85 1.84 3.47
CA LYS A 171 12.48 1.91 4.01
C LYS A 171 11.84 0.52 4.08
N ALA A 172 12.01 -0.31 3.05
CA ALA A 172 11.50 -1.68 3.02
C ALA A 172 12.09 -2.54 4.16
N LEU A 173 13.40 -2.46 4.39
CA LEU A 173 14.09 -3.24 5.43
C LEU A 173 13.78 -2.79 6.86
N ILE A 174 13.39 -1.53 7.07
CA ILE A 174 12.82 -1.09 8.36
C ILE A 174 11.51 -1.84 8.66
N ARG A 175 10.73 -2.17 7.61
CA ARG A 175 9.45 -2.88 7.76
C ARG A 175 9.63 -4.39 7.90
N ARG A 176 10.53 -4.98 7.11
CA ARG A 176 10.79 -6.41 7.09
C ARG A 176 12.30 -6.68 7.08
N PRO A 177 12.95 -6.70 8.25
CA PRO A 177 14.41 -6.87 8.35
C PRO A 177 14.87 -8.28 7.97
N ASP A 178 13.99 -9.27 8.02
CA ASP A 178 14.21 -10.67 7.62
C ASP A 178 14.00 -10.92 6.11
N ALA A 179 13.75 -9.86 5.33
CA ALA A 179 13.56 -9.95 3.88
C ALA A 179 14.88 -10.16 3.12
N ALA A 180 15.35 -11.41 3.06
CA ALA A 180 16.60 -11.79 2.37
C ALA A 180 16.70 -11.21 0.94
N ILE A 181 15.62 -11.27 0.17
CA ILE A 181 15.54 -10.73 -1.19
C ILE A 181 15.84 -9.22 -1.27
N THR A 182 15.38 -8.43 -0.29
CA THR A 182 15.60 -6.98 -0.28
C THR A 182 17.04 -6.64 0.08
N TRP A 183 17.67 -7.42 0.96
CA TRP A 183 19.10 -7.32 1.23
C TRP A 183 19.93 -7.59 -0.03
N VAL A 184 19.59 -8.64 -0.80
CA VAL A 184 20.25 -8.91 -2.09
C VAL A 184 20.07 -7.74 -3.07
N ALA A 185 18.83 -7.27 -3.26
CA ALA A 185 18.52 -6.17 -4.18
C ALA A 185 19.26 -4.87 -3.81
N ARG A 186 19.32 -4.53 -2.51
CA ARG A 186 20.09 -3.37 -2.04
C ARG A 186 21.60 -3.58 -2.17
N GLY A 187 22.09 -4.79 -1.93
CA GLY A 187 23.49 -5.16 -2.13
C GLY A 187 23.94 -4.94 -3.58
N ILE A 188 23.14 -5.39 -4.55
CA ILE A 188 23.34 -5.13 -5.98
C ILE A 188 23.36 -3.63 -6.26
N THR A 189 22.34 -2.91 -5.79
CA THR A 189 22.20 -1.45 -5.97
C THR A 189 23.38 -0.67 -5.40
N ARG A 190 23.97 -1.13 -4.29
CA ARG A 190 25.17 -0.54 -3.67
C ARG A 190 26.45 -0.88 -4.43
N ALA A 191 26.55 -2.08 -4.99
CA ALA A 191 27.68 -2.48 -5.82
C ALA A 191 27.80 -1.59 -7.07
N GLU A 192 26.68 -1.29 -7.74
CA GLU A 192 26.61 -0.36 -8.89
C GLU A 192 27.05 1.07 -8.52
N GLN A 193 26.84 1.47 -7.26
CA GLN A 193 27.30 2.75 -6.72
C GLN A 193 28.74 2.72 -6.20
N ALA A 194 29.51 1.65 -6.47
CA ALA A 194 30.85 1.41 -5.92
C ALA A 194 30.93 1.38 -4.38
N LYS A 195 29.80 1.19 -3.68
CA LYS A 195 29.71 1.04 -2.21
C LYS A 195 30.03 -0.40 -1.78
N ARG A 196 31.21 -0.89 -2.16
CA ARG A 196 31.61 -2.32 -2.09
C ARG A 196 31.51 -2.92 -0.69
N GLU A 197 31.97 -2.23 0.34
CA GLU A 197 31.88 -2.72 1.72
C GLU A 197 30.44 -2.89 2.20
N LEU A 198 29.55 -1.96 1.84
CA LEU A 198 28.13 -2.04 2.21
C LEU A 198 27.42 -3.13 1.42
N ALA A 199 27.74 -3.28 0.13
CA ALA A 199 27.22 -4.36 -0.72
C ALA A 199 27.64 -5.74 -0.20
N SER A 200 28.93 -5.91 0.15
CA SER A 200 29.46 -7.14 0.73
C SER A 200 28.72 -7.53 2.03
N ARG A 201 28.48 -6.56 2.92
CA ARG A 201 27.71 -6.80 4.15
C ARG A 201 26.26 -7.20 3.87
N ASP A 202 25.61 -6.54 2.91
CA ASP A 202 24.23 -6.87 2.53
C ASP A 202 24.13 -8.30 1.98
N PHE A 203 25.08 -8.73 1.14
CA PHE A 203 25.12 -10.10 0.62
C PHE A 203 25.42 -11.14 1.70
N ALA A 204 26.36 -10.86 2.60
CA ALA A 204 26.68 -11.75 3.72
C ALA A 204 25.47 -11.95 4.63
N PHE A 205 24.75 -10.87 4.97
CA PHE A 205 23.55 -10.97 5.79
C PHE A 205 22.41 -11.69 5.07
N ALA A 206 22.21 -11.43 3.77
CA ALA A 206 21.24 -12.19 2.98
C ALA A 206 21.57 -13.70 2.96
N ALA A 207 22.85 -14.08 2.90
CA ALA A 207 23.27 -15.47 2.98
C ALA A 207 22.88 -16.13 4.31
N GLU A 208 23.05 -15.43 5.44
CA GLU A 208 22.63 -15.93 6.75
C GLU A 208 21.11 -16.19 6.78
N LEU A 209 20.31 -15.29 6.21
CA LEU A 209 18.86 -15.47 6.12
C LEU A 209 18.47 -16.65 5.22
N TYR A 210 19.18 -16.89 4.11
CA TYR A 210 18.90 -18.05 3.25
C TYR A 210 19.33 -19.39 3.85
N ASP A 211 20.41 -19.41 4.65
CA ASP A 211 20.78 -20.58 5.45
C ASP A 211 19.66 -20.95 6.44
N GLN A 212 19.08 -19.95 7.11
CA GLN A 212 17.94 -20.15 8.02
C GLN A 212 16.67 -20.64 7.29
N GLN A 213 16.54 -20.33 6.00
CA GLN A 213 15.44 -20.79 5.14
C GLN A 213 15.73 -22.11 4.44
N GLU A 214 16.74 -22.87 4.91
CA GLU A 214 17.15 -24.16 4.35
C GLU A 214 17.49 -24.11 2.85
N GLN A 215 18.04 -22.97 2.40
CA GLN A 215 18.50 -22.74 1.02
C GLN A 215 20.03 -22.55 0.96
N PRO A 216 20.82 -23.57 1.33
CA PRO A 216 22.27 -23.46 1.51
C PRO A 216 23.04 -23.15 0.21
N ASP A 217 22.51 -23.57 -0.94
CA ASP A 217 23.15 -23.29 -2.23
C ASP A 217 23.12 -21.80 -2.56
N ILE A 218 21.99 -21.13 -2.31
CA ILE A 218 21.84 -19.69 -2.51
C ILE A 218 22.70 -18.93 -1.50
N ALA A 219 22.69 -19.37 -0.23
CA ALA A 219 23.50 -18.77 0.80
C ALA A 219 25.01 -18.86 0.47
N LYS A 220 25.48 -20.01 -0.01
CA LYS A 220 26.87 -20.16 -0.46
C LYS A 220 27.20 -19.20 -1.60
N GLN A 221 26.35 -19.10 -2.62
CA GLN A 221 26.55 -18.18 -3.74
C GLN A 221 26.61 -16.71 -3.29
N LEU A 222 25.78 -16.32 -2.33
CA LEU A 222 25.79 -14.97 -1.77
C LEU A 222 27.05 -14.69 -0.93
N ARG A 223 27.57 -15.67 -0.18
CA ARG A 223 28.87 -15.55 0.51
C ARG A 223 30.02 -15.38 -0.45
N ASP A 224 30.06 -16.20 -1.49
CA ASP A 224 31.09 -16.12 -2.52
C ASP A 224 31.03 -14.75 -3.23
N GLY A 225 29.82 -14.27 -3.55
CA GLY A 225 29.60 -12.92 -4.07
C GLY A 225 30.05 -11.81 -3.13
N ALA A 226 29.78 -11.94 -1.82
CA ALA A 226 30.19 -10.97 -0.81
C ALA A 226 31.72 -10.79 -0.74
N GLU A 227 32.48 -11.89 -0.87
CA GLU A 227 33.94 -11.86 -0.89
C GLU A 227 34.49 -11.30 -2.20
N GLN A 228 33.90 -11.68 -3.34
CA GLN A 228 34.35 -11.17 -4.64
C GLN A 228 34.16 -9.64 -4.76
N VAL A 229 33.06 -9.08 -4.22
CA VAL A 229 32.82 -7.62 -4.26
C VAL A 229 33.89 -6.83 -3.51
N LYS A 230 34.49 -7.41 -2.47
CA LYS A 230 35.62 -6.81 -1.72
C LYS A 230 36.95 -6.85 -2.48
N GLN A 231 37.18 -7.91 -3.27
CA GLN A 231 38.50 -8.22 -3.81
C GLN A 231 38.85 -7.54 -5.14
N ASP A 232 37.86 -7.05 -5.90
CA ASP A 232 38.09 -6.47 -7.23
C ASP A 232 38.70 -5.04 -7.15
N PRO A 233 40.00 -4.86 -7.46
CA PRO A 233 40.69 -3.58 -7.34
C PRO A 233 40.55 -2.80 -8.65
N ALA A 234 40.13 -1.54 -8.55
CA ALA A 234 40.02 -0.61 -9.67
C ALA A 234 41.25 -0.60 -10.60
N GLN A 235 41.14 -1.21 -11.79
CA GLN A 235 41.94 -0.93 -13.00
C GLN A 235 40.99 -1.09 -14.20
N ARG A 236 40.78 -0.12 -15.10
CA ARG A 236 41.73 0.85 -15.66
C ARG A 236 41.08 2.20 -15.93
N GLY A 237 41.81 3.26 -15.61
CA GLY A 237 41.66 4.56 -16.28
C GLY A 237 41.94 4.39 -17.77
N GLY A 238 41.04 4.91 -18.60
CA GLY A 238 41.15 4.90 -20.06
C GLY A 238 39.86 5.46 -20.65
N ASN A 239 39.98 6.57 -21.37
CA ASN A 239 38.89 7.39 -21.90
C ASN A 239 37.80 6.56 -22.58
N GLY A 240 36.64 6.42 -21.94
CA GLY A 240 35.48 5.71 -22.46
C GLY A 240 34.52 5.27 -21.35
N VAL A 241 33.76 6.21 -20.78
CA VAL A 241 32.92 6.04 -19.57
C VAL A 241 31.64 5.22 -19.84
N GLY A 242 31.64 4.29 -20.80
CA GLY A 242 30.41 3.64 -21.29
C GLY A 242 30.42 2.12 -21.48
N SER A 243 31.56 1.42 -21.34
CA SER A 243 31.61 -0.02 -21.69
C SER A 243 32.58 -0.87 -20.87
N SER A 244 33.30 -0.29 -19.91
CA SER A 244 34.28 -1.00 -19.09
C SER A 244 33.73 -1.45 -17.73
N ILE A 245 32.69 -0.82 -17.20
CA ILE A 245 31.95 -1.34 -16.02
C ILE A 245 31.12 -2.58 -16.41
N LEU A 246 30.61 -2.60 -17.63
CA LEU A 246 29.89 -3.74 -18.23
C LEU A 246 30.77 -4.96 -18.55
N ASN A 247 32.08 -4.94 -18.30
CA ASN A 247 33.00 -6.05 -18.61
C ASN A 247 33.90 -6.50 -17.45
N SER A 248 33.95 -5.79 -16.33
CA SER A 248 34.56 -6.28 -15.07
C SER A 248 33.52 -6.70 -14.04
N ALA A 249 32.29 -6.16 -14.12
CA ALA A 249 31.13 -6.66 -13.37
C ALA A 249 30.57 -7.98 -13.94
N THR A 250 31.03 -8.41 -15.13
CA THR A 250 30.53 -9.60 -15.84
C THR A 250 30.75 -10.90 -15.09
N GLY A 251 31.84 -11.09 -14.35
CA GLY A 251 32.09 -12.35 -13.64
C GLY A 251 31.10 -12.58 -12.49
N LEU A 252 30.89 -11.54 -11.68
CA LEU A 252 30.09 -11.58 -10.46
C LEU A 252 28.59 -11.57 -10.79
N PHE A 253 28.18 -10.72 -11.75
CA PHE A 253 26.80 -10.65 -12.20
C PHE A 253 26.42 -11.79 -13.14
N GLN A 254 27.32 -12.44 -13.90
CA GLN A 254 26.96 -13.68 -14.62
C GLN A 254 26.68 -14.85 -13.69
N GLN A 255 27.43 -14.95 -12.58
CA GLN A 255 27.19 -16.00 -11.58
C GLN A 255 25.91 -15.76 -10.78
N LEU A 256 25.58 -14.50 -10.50
CA LEU A 256 24.34 -14.13 -9.81
C LEU A 256 23.19 -13.78 -10.75
N LEU A 257 23.36 -13.76 -12.08
CA LEU A 257 22.36 -13.29 -13.06
C LEU A 257 21.01 -14.02 -12.96
N PRO A 258 20.97 -15.36 -12.82
CA PRO A 258 19.71 -16.08 -12.64
C PRO A 258 18.99 -15.69 -11.34
N ILE A 259 19.77 -15.28 -10.34
CA ILE A 259 19.36 -14.86 -9.00
C ILE A 259 18.91 -13.39 -9.02
N ALA A 260 19.70 -12.49 -9.60
CA ALA A 260 19.42 -11.07 -9.73
C ALA A 260 18.17 -10.83 -10.56
N ALA A 261 17.94 -11.60 -11.64
CA ALA A 261 16.72 -11.53 -12.42
C ALA A 261 15.47 -11.94 -11.61
N LYS A 262 15.63 -12.87 -10.65
CA LYS A 262 14.56 -13.32 -9.74
C LYS A 262 14.39 -12.39 -8.52
N PHE A 263 15.40 -11.60 -8.19
CA PHE A 263 15.42 -10.75 -6.99
C PHE A 263 15.23 -9.26 -7.29
N LEU A 264 15.33 -8.87 -8.56
CA LEU A 264 14.85 -7.60 -9.10
C LEU A 264 13.52 -7.77 -9.85
N SER A 265 12.78 -8.85 -9.59
CA SER A 265 11.41 -8.99 -10.08
C SER A 265 10.44 -8.40 -9.05
N PRO A 266 9.40 -7.66 -9.47
CA PRO A 266 8.37 -7.19 -8.55
C PRO A 266 7.77 -8.36 -7.76
N LEU A 267 7.61 -8.18 -6.46
CA LEU A 267 6.84 -9.08 -5.61
C LEU A 267 5.36 -8.99 -5.98
N ALA A 268 4.71 -10.16 -6.09
CA ALA A 268 3.27 -10.24 -6.27
C ALA A 268 2.54 -9.73 -5.01
N PHE A 269 1.41 -9.06 -5.23
CA PHE A 269 0.51 -8.53 -4.20
C PHE A 269 -0.28 -9.65 -3.51
#